data_AF-A0A0H3HEE0-F1
#
_entry.id   AF-A0A0H3HEE0-F1
#
_cell.length_a   1.000
_cell.length_b   1.000
_cell.length_c   1.000
_cell.angle_alpha   90.00
_cell.angle_beta   90.00
_cell.angle_gamma   90.00
#
_symmetry.space_group_name_H-M   'P 1'
#
loop_
_entity.id
_entity.type
_entity.pdbx_description
1 polymer ?
#
loop_
_entity_poly.entity_id
_entity_poly.type
_entity_poly.pdbx_seq_one_letter_code
_entity_poly.pdbx_strand_id
1 'polypeptide(L)' 'MRVIYLTDHDIEVLDRQTKRDILAHNNSVLANCEKKPTNNQ' A
#
# COMPACT_ATOMS: atom_id res chain seq x y z
N MET A 1 8.94 -2.86 -9.05
CA MET A 1 8.48 -2.10 -7.86
C MET A 1 9.16 -2.66 -6.63
N ARG A 2 9.53 -1.80 -5.68
CA ARG A 2 10.18 -2.20 -4.43
C ARG A 2 9.22 -1.86 -3.28
N VAL A 3 8.94 -2.83 -2.42
CA VAL A 3 8.16 -2.58 -1.20
C VAL A 3 9.03 -1.77 -0.26
N ILE A 4 8.47 -0.68 0.24
CA ILE A 4 9.13 0.21 1.20
C ILE A 4 8.43 -0.02 2.54
N TYR A 5 9.23 -0.25 3.58
CA TYR A 5 8.76 -0.38 4.95
C TYR A 5 9.16 0.86 5.73
N LEU A 6 8.21 1.43 6.45
CA LEU A 6 8.35 2.66 7.23
C LEU A 6 7.94 2.36 8.67
N THR A 7 8.53 3.08 9.61
CA THR A 7 8.06 3.08 11.01
C THR A 7 6.90 4.05 11.18
N ASP A 8 6.21 3.97 12.31
CA ASP A 8 5.14 4.92 12.65
C ASP A 8 5.63 6.37 12.61
N HIS A 9 6.85 6.63 13.12
CA HIS A 9 7.45 7.95 13.10
C HIS A 9 7.69 8.46 11.68
N ASP A 10 8.21 7.59 10.79
CA ASP A 10 8.42 7.95 9.39
C ASP A 10 7.10 8.31 8.71
N ILE A 11 6.02 7.58 9.01
CA ILE A 11 4.68 7.87 8.48
C ILE A 11 4.15 9.19 9.03
N GLU A 12 4.30 9.46 10.33
CA GLU A 12 3.80 10.69 10.95
C GLU A 12 4.33 11.95 10.27
N VAL A 13 5.63 11.98 9.97
CA VAL A 13 6.30 13.14 9.36
C VAL A 13 6.05 13.29 7.86
N LEU A 14 5.44 12.30 7.19
CA LEU A 14 5.03 12.45 5.78
C LEU A 14 3.95 13.51 5.62
N ASP A 15 4.03 14.26 4.53
CA ASP A 15 2.97 15.20 4.16
C ASP A 15 1.67 14.48 3.80
N ARG A 16 0.56 15.21 3.90
CA ARG A 16 -0.79 14.66 3.72
C ARG A 16 -1.06 14.20 2.28
N GLN A 17 -0.40 14.79 1.28
CA GLN A 17 -0.54 14.38 -0.12
C GLN A 17 0.21 13.07 -0.37
N THR A 18 1.46 12.95 0.09
CA THR A 18 2.23 11.71 -0.01
C THR A 18 1.51 10.54 0.66
N LYS A 19 0.89 10.76 1.83
CA LYS A 19 0.05 9.75 2.49
C LYS A 19 -1.11 9.29 1.61
N ARG A 20 -1.80 10.21 0.92
CA ARG A 20 -2.91 9.87 0.00
C ARG A 20 -2.42 9.11 -1.22
N ASP A 21 -1.27 9.50 -1.77
CA ASP A 21 -0.72 8.88 -2.96
C ASP A 21 -0.27 7.44 -2.66
N ILE A 22 0.37 7.21 -1.51
CA ILE A 22 0.70 5.87 -1.01
C ILE A 22 -0.57 5.03 -0.83
N LEU A 23 -1.63 5.59 -0.23
CA LEU A 23 -2.90 4.88 -0.05
C LEU A 23 -3.56 4.51 -1.39
N ALA A 24 -3.58 5.45 -2.35
CA ALA A 24 -4.12 5.20 -3.69
C ALA A 24 -3.32 4.13 -4.44
N HIS A 25 -1.99 4.16 -4.33
CA HIS A 25 -1.11 3.15 -4.90
C HIS A 25 -1.38 1.76 -4.30
N ASN A 26 -1.43 1.65 -2.96
CA ASN A 26 -1.76 0.40 -2.28
C ASN A 26 -3.11 -0.15 -2.72
N ASN A 27 -4.15 0.69 -2.74
CA ASN A 27 -5.48 0.28 -3.19
C ASN A 27 -5.48 -0.21 -4.65
N SER A 28 -4.72 0.45 -5.53
CA SER A 28 -4.58 0.04 -6.93
C SER A 28 -3.89 -1.32 -7.05
N VAL A 29 -2.83 -1.57 -6.27
CA VAL A 29 -2.15 -2.87 -6.24
C VAL A 29 -3.07 -3.97 -5.70
N LEU A 30 -3.79 -3.71 -4.60
CA LEU A 30 -4.79 -4.65 -4.05
C LEU A 30 -5.86 -5.01 -5.11
N ALA A 31 -6.42 -4.01 -5.79
CA ALA A 31 -7.49 -4.22 -6.77
C ALA A 31 -7.04 -4.95 -8.04
N ASN A 32 -5.84 -4.66 -8.53
CA ASN A 32 -5.34 -5.16 -9.81
C ASN A 32 -4.50 -6.45 -9.67
N CYS A 33 -3.78 -6.61 -8.57
CA CYS A 33 -2.79 -7.68 -8.40
C CYS A 33 -3.19 -8.71 -7.33
N GLU A 34 -3.98 -8.37 -6.31
CA GLU A 34 -4.34 -9.31 -5.22
C GLU A 34 -5.60 -10.16 -5.49
N LYS A 35 -6.00 -10.34 -6.75
CA LYS A 35 -7.00 -11.36 -7.11
C LYS A 35 -6.35 -12.71 -7.39
N LYS A 36 -5.92 -13.41 -6.34
CA LYS A 36 -5.95 -14.88 -6.37
C LYS A 36 -7.14 -15.31 -5.52
N PRO A 37 -8.15 -16.02 -6.07
CA PRO A 37 -8.99 -16.80 -5.18
C PRO A 37 -8.05 -17.75 -4.44
N THR A 38 -7.97 -17.64 -3.12
CA THR A 38 -7.53 -18.76 -2.29
C THR A 38 -8.61 -19.82 -2.41
N ASN A 39 -8.65 -20.50 -3.56
CA ASN A 39 -9.22 -21.82 -3.62
C ASN A 39 -8.16 -22.75 -3.03
N ASN A 40 -8.12 -22.79 -1.71
CA ASN A 40 -7.51 -23.85 -0.95
C ASN A 40 -8.62 -24.36 -0.02
N GLN A 41 -9.31 -25.38 -0.53
CA GLN A 41 -9.85 -26.55 0.16
C GLN A 41 -10.22 -26.40 1.65
#